data_AF-T0ZSB1-F1
#
_entry.id   AF-T0ZSB1-F1
#
_cell.length_a   1.000
_cell.length_b   1.000
_cell.length_c   1.000
_cell.angle_alpha   90.00
_cell.angle_beta   90.00
_cell.angle_gamma   90.00
#
_symmetry.space_group_name_H-M   'P 1'
#
loop_
_entity.id
_entity.type
_entity.pdbx_description
1 polymer ?
#
loop_
_entity_poly.entity_id
_entity_poly.type
_entity_poly.pdbx_seq_one_letter_code
_entity_poly.pdbx_strand_id
1 'polypeptide(L)'
;MLLEFFQRNMITDIIGQLKAGKEAQVFVCRAHPETGHQLLAAKVYKSREMRSFHNETTYLEGRSGLVRGRAAHGSVARAIERRSRAGKALLEATWIRHEYEVLRRLRRADARVPDPIAVSDHAVLMT
;
A
#
# COMPACT_ATOMS: atom_id res chain seq x y z
N MET A 1 -4.58 2.01 -10.79
CA MET A 1 -4.09 1.96 -9.39
C MET A 1 -4.92 2.82 -8.45
N LEU A 2 -5.30 4.06 -8.80
CA LEU A 2 -6.12 4.92 -7.94
C LEU A 2 -7.63 4.87 -8.19
N LEU A 3 -8.08 4.13 -9.22
CA LEU A 3 -9.50 4.02 -9.60
C LEU A 3 -10.41 3.62 -8.44
N GLU A 4 -9.94 2.74 -7.54
CA GLU A 4 -10.72 2.34 -6.37
C GLU A 4 -11.07 3.53 -5.46
N PHE A 5 -10.15 4.49 -5.29
CA PHE A 5 -10.40 5.69 -4.48
C PHE A 5 -11.36 6.66 -5.18
N PHE A 6 -11.37 6.71 -6.51
CA PHE A 6 -12.38 7.44 -7.27
C PHE A 6 -13.77 6.80 -7.11
N GLN A 7 -13.87 5.48 -7.29
CA GLN A 7 -15.14 4.76 -7.20
C GLN A 7 -15.75 4.80 -5.79
N ARG A 8 -14.92 4.96 -4.76
CA ARG A 8 -15.33 5.10 -3.36
C ARG A 8 -15.55 6.56 -2.94
N ASN A 9 -15.56 7.50 -3.88
CA ASN A 9 -15.70 8.94 -3.62
C ASN A 9 -14.72 9.45 -2.55
N MET A 10 -13.46 9.03 -2.60
CA MET A 10 -12.42 9.52 -1.69
C MET A 10 -11.59 10.63 -2.32
N ILE A 11 -11.38 10.54 -3.64
CA ILE A 11 -10.69 11.55 -4.43
C ILE A 11 -11.53 11.87 -5.68
N THR A 12 -11.44 13.11 -6.14
CA THR A 12 -12.12 13.56 -7.38
C THR A 12 -11.15 13.84 -8.51
N ASP A 13 -9.86 14.03 -8.21
CA ASP A 13 -8.85 14.32 -9.22
C ASP A 13 -7.42 14.04 -8.72
N ILE A 14 -6.48 13.88 -9.65
CA ILE A 14 -5.04 13.81 -9.38
C ILE A 14 -4.42 15.12 -9.87
N ILE A 15 -3.94 15.95 -8.93
CA ILE A 15 -3.38 17.26 -9.24
C ILE A 15 -1.98 17.13 -9.84
N GLY A 16 -1.18 16.19 -9.32
CA GLY A 16 0.17 15.97 -9.82
C GLY A 16 1.00 15.07 -8.93
N GLN A 17 2.23 14.82 -9.36
CA GLN A 17 3.18 14.03 -8.60
C GLN A 17 3.88 14.90 -7.56
N LEU A 18 3.81 14.50 -6.28
CA LEU A 18 4.53 15.14 -5.18
C LEU A 18 5.98 14.65 -5.09
N LYS A 19 6.18 13.34 -5.19
CA LYS A 19 7.51 12.72 -5.03
C LYS A 19 7.64 11.42 -5.81
N ALA A 20 8.81 11.22 -6.41
CA ALA A 20 9.23 9.93 -6.95
C ALA A 20 10.19 9.24 -5.99
N GLY A 21 9.97 7.95 -5.73
CA GLY A 21 10.89 7.11 -4.96
C GLY A 21 11.22 5.80 -5.68
N LYS A 22 12.18 5.06 -5.11
CA LYS A 22 12.58 3.73 -5.59
C LYS A 22 11.43 2.73 -5.53
N GLU A 23 10.63 2.79 -4.46
CA GLU A 23 9.61 1.76 -4.15
C GLU A 23 8.17 2.25 -4.36
N ALA A 24 7.96 3.56 -4.34
CA ALA A 24 6.65 4.17 -4.48
C ALA A 24 6.75 5.56 -5.11
N GLN A 25 5.64 6.04 -5.65
CA GLN A 25 5.42 7.44 -6.03
C GLN A 25 4.32 8.01 -5.16
N VAL A 26 4.41 9.29 -4.83
CA VAL A 26 3.38 10.01 -4.08
C VAL A 26 2.77 11.06 -4.99
N PHE A 27 1.44 11.08 -5.04
CA PHE A 27 0.65 12.05 -5.79
C PHE A 27 -0.15 12.92 -4.85
N VAL A 28 -0.35 14.18 -5.23
CA VAL A 28 -1.34 15.06 -4.59
C VAL A 28 -2.65 14.86 -5.33
N CYS A 29 -3.71 14.56 -4.58
CA CYS A 29 -5.05 14.34 -5.09
C CYS A 29 -6.00 15.38 -4.50
N ARG A 30 -6.99 15.79 -5.29
CA ARG A 30 -8.14 16.55 -4.78
C ARG A 30 -9.05 15.57 -4.04
N ALA A 31 -9.33 15.87 -2.78
CA ALA A 31 -10.18 15.02 -1.97
C ALA A 31 -11.66 15.25 -2.34
N HIS A 32 -12.48 14.21 -2.19
CA HIS A 32 -13.92 14.39 -2.29
C HIS A 32 -14.43 15.19 -1.07
N PRO A 33 -15.41 16.11 -1.22
CA PRO A 33 -15.90 16.93 -0.12
C PRO A 33 -16.35 16.15 1.12
N GLU A 34 -16.90 14.95 0.94
CA GLU A 34 -17.34 14.06 2.03
C GLU A 34 -16.19 13.59 2.94
N THR A 35 -14.94 13.66 2.48
CA THR A 35 -13.79 13.27 3.30
C THR A 35 -13.43 14.32 4.36
N GLY A 36 -13.96 15.54 4.26
CA GLY A 36 -13.58 16.65 5.14
C GLY A 36 -12.19 17.24 4.89
N HIS A 37 -11.49 16.77 3.85
CA HIS A 37 -10.19 17.27 3.43
C HIS A 37 -10.29 18.02 2.10
N GLN A 38 -9.34 18.92 1.82
CA GLN A 38 -9.21 19.55 0.49
C GLN A 38 -8.28 18.76 -0.42
N LEU A 39 -7.17 18.29 0.14
CA LEU A 39 -6.12 17.56 -0.55
C LEU A 39 -5.76 16.31 0.23
N LEU A 40 -5.44 15.25 -0.48
CA LEU A 40 -4.93 14.00 0.08
C LEU A 40 -3.69 13.55 -0.68
N ALA A 41 -2.77 12.89 0.02
CA ALA A 41 -1.62 12.25 -0.57
C ALA A 41 -1.93 10.79 -0.91
N ALA A 42 -1.71 10.39 -2.15
CA ALA A 42 -1.81 9.00 -2.59
C ALA A 42 -0.41 8.42 -2.80
N LYS A 43 0.02 7.53 -1.90
CA LYS A 43 1.27 6.77 -2.02
C LYS A 43 1.00 5.48 -2.81
N VAL A 44 1.48 5.43 -4.05
CA VAL A 44 1.30 4.33 -5.01
C VAL A 44 2.58 3.50 -5.09
N TYR A 45 2.49 2.22 -4.78
CA TYR A 45 3.64 1.32 -4.76
C TYR A 45 3.94 0.77 -6.15
N LYS A 46 5.23 0.71 -6.48
CA LYS A 46 5.69 0.08 -7.73
C LYS A 46 5.66 -1.45 -7.58
N SER A 47 5.16 -2.13 -8.61
CA SER A 47 5.31 -3.59 -8.72
C SER A 47 6.79 -3.95 -8.67
N ARG A 48 7.13 -5.13 -8.14
CA ARG A 48 8.52 -5.62 -8.06
C ARG A 48 9.31 -5.47 -9.36
N GLU A 49 8.67 -5.71 -10.51
CA GLU A 49 9.28 -5.61 -11.84
C GLU A 49 9.65 -4.17 -12.23
N MET A 50 8.96 -3.17 -11.67
CA MET A 50 9.18 -1.74 -11.92
C MET A 50 9.98 -1.04 -10.82
N ARG A 51 10.46 -1.77 -9.80
CA ARG A 51 11.37 -1.22 -8.80
C ARG A 51 12.76 -1.11 -9.43
N SER A 52 13.33 0.10 -9.42
CA SER A 52 14.70 0.31 -9.89
C SER A 52 15.64 -0.60 -9.11
N PHE A 53 16.30 -1.52 -9.81
CA PHE A 53 16.87 -2.77 -9.30
C PHE A 53 18.00 -2.63 -8.24
N HIS A 54 18.29 -3.77 -7.59
CA HIS A 54 19.59 -4.23 -7.06
C HIS A 54 19.77 -4.52 -5.55
N ASN A 55 18.77 -5.08 -4.84
CA ASN A 55 19.03 -5.99 -3.70
C ASN A 55 17.73 -6.60 -3.17
N GLU A 56 17.37 -7.80 -3.65
CA GLU A 56 16.14 -8.50 -3.24
C GLU A 56 16.33 -9.53 -2.12
N THR A 57 17.57 -9.88 -1.77
CA THR A 57 17.85 -11.09 -0.98
C THR A 57 17.59 -10.93 0.52
N THR A 58 17.75 -9.73 1.08
CA THR A 58 17.63 -9.50 2.55
C THR A 58 16.18 -9.36 3.05
N TYR A 59 15.20 -9.08 2.17
CA TYR A 59 13.83 -8.76 2.59
C TYR A 59 12.91 -9.97 2.83
N LEU A 60 13.29 -11.16 2.38
CA LEU A 60 12.45 -12.36 2.52
C LEU A 60 12.59 -13.02 3.90
N GLU A 61 13.74 -12.91 4.55
CA GLU A 61 14.03 -13.59 5.81
C GLU A 61 13.20 -13.06 6.99
N GLY A 62 12.88 -11.76 7.01
CA GLY A 62 12.00 -11.16 8.01
C GLY A 62 10.48 -11.37 7.79
N ARG A 63 10.06 -11.99 6.68
CA ARG A 63 8.64 -12.05 6.24
C ARG A 63 7.93 -13.39 6.47
N SER A 64 8.66 -14.46 6.80
CA SER A 64 8.05 -15.80 6.97
C SER A 64 7.10 -15.89 8.18
N GLY A 65 7.37 -15.13 9.25
CA GLY A 65 6.56 -15.15 10.48
C GLY A 65 5.17 -14.51 10.36
N LEU A 66 5.02 -13.46 9.55
CA LEU A 66 3.75 -12.71 9.41
C LEU A 66 2.73 -13.40 8.49
N VAL A 67 3.19 -14.21 7.54
CA VAL A 67 2.33 -14.89 6.54
C VAL A 67 1.63 -16.12 7.13
N ARG A 68 2.23 -16.76 8.15
CA ARG A 68 1.67 -17.97 8.79
C ARG A 68 0.38 -17.72 9.57
N GLY A 69 0.13 -16.50 10.05
CA GLY A 69 -1.05 -16.19 10.87
C GLY A 69 -2.34 -15.90 10.09
N ARG A 70 -2.27 -15.61 8.77
CA ARG A 70 -3.44 -15.21 7.97
C ARG A 70 -3.72 -16.11 6.75
N ALA A 71 -2.82 -17.04 6.41
CA ALA A 71 -3.02 -17.97 5.30
C ALA A 71 -3.76 -19.25 5.74
N ALA A 72 -4.97 -19.11 6.29
CA ALA A 72 -5.82 -20.23 6.69
C ALA A 72 -6.50 -20.96 5.49
N HIS A 73 -6.15 -20.62 4.25
CA HIS A 73 -6.64 -21.31 3.06
C HIS A 73 -5.47 -21.90 2.26
N GLY A 74 -5.41 -23.23 2.19
CA GLY A 74 -4.30 -23.99 1.61
C GLY A 74 -4.01 -23.72 0.12
N SER A 75 -4.88 -23.03 -0.62
CA SER A 75 -4.60 -22.58 -1.99
C SER A 75 -3.66 -21.37 -2.05
N VAL A 76 -3.82 -20.44 -1.09
CA VAL A 76 -3.04 -19.20 -0.99
C VAL A 76 -1.60 -19.49 -0.53
N ALA A 77 -1.44 -20.33 0.48
CA ALA A 77 -0.13 -20.74 0.98
C ALA A 77 0.69 -21.42 -0.13
N ARG A 78 0.07 -22.30 -0.93
CA ARG A 78 0.73 -22.97 -2.07
C ARG A 78 1.08 -22.02 -3.22
N ALA A 79 0.25 -21.01 -3.48
CA ALA A 79 0.55 -20.00 -4.51
C ALA A 79 1.73 -19.10 -4.11
N ILE A 80 1.82 -18.74 -2.82
CA ILE A 80 2.94 -18.03 -2.21
C ILE A 80 4.22 -18.88 -2.28
N GLU A 81 4.12 -20.16 -1.88
CA GLU A 81 5.22 -21.13 -1.88
C GLU A 81 5.75 -21.39 -3.31
N ARG A 82 4.85 -21.49 -4.30
CA ARG A 82 5.19 -21.65 -5.73
C ARG A 82 5.63 -20.36 -6.43
N ARG A 83 5.79 -19.24 -5.71
CA ARG A 83 6.20 -17.92 -6.26
C ARG A 83 5.37 -17.48 -7.48
N SER A 84 4.10 -17.86 -7.55
CA SER A 84 3.25 -17.51 -8.68
C SER A 84 3.02 -16.00 -8.75
N ARG A 85 2.70 -15.46 -9.94
CA ARG A 85 2.39 -14.03 -10.10
C ARG A 85 1.28 -13.56 -9.15
N ALA A 86 0.25 -14.39 -8.96
CA ALA A 86 -0.82 -14.15 -8.00
C ALA A 86 -0.33 -14.16 -6.54
N GLY A 87 0.54 -15.11 -6.16
CA GLY A 87 1.14 -15.16 -4.82
C GLY A 87 2.00 -13.93 -4.51
N LYS A 88 2.78 -13.46 -5.49
CA LYS A 88 3.60 -12.24 -5.36
C LYS A 88 2.73 -10.99 -5.18
N ALA A 89 1.68 -10.82 -5.98
CA ALA A 89 0.74 -9.69 -5.86
C ALA A 89 0.05 -9.68 -4.50
N LEU A 90 -0.36 -10.86 -3.99
CA LEU A 90 -0.98 -10.97 -2.67
C LEU A 90 -0.01 -10.59 -1.53
N LEU A 91 1.25 -11.01 -1.61
CA LEU A 91 2.28 -10.62 -0.64
C LEU A 91 2.52 -9.10 -0.67
N GLU A 92 2.55 -8.48 -1.85
CA GLU A 92 2.68 -7.03 -2.00
C GLU A 92 1.50 -6.29 -1.35
N ALA A 93 0.26 -6.68 -1.68
CA ALA A 93 -0.94 -6.10 -1.08
C ALA A 93 -0.98 -6.29 0.44
N THR A 94 -0.56 -7.46 0.95
CA THR A 94 -0.46 -7.72 2.39
C THR A 94 0.51 -6.77 3.08
N TRP A 95 1.65 -6.48 2.43
CA TRP A 95 2.64 -5.56 2.97
C TRP A 95 2.14 -4.11 2.98
N ILE A 96 1.43 -3.68 1.94
CA ILE A 96 0.81 -2.35 1.87
C ILE A 96 -0.25 -2.19 2.98
N ARG A 97 -1.08 -3.21 3.21
CA ARG A 97 -2.04 -3.22 4.33
C ARG A 97 -1.35 -3.20 5.69
N HIS A 98 -0.20 -3.87 5.83
CA HIS A 98 0.59 -3.82 7.06
C HIS A 98 1.10 -2.40 7.31
N GLU A 99 1.63 -1.72 6.29
CA GLU A 99 2.06 -0.32 6.41
C GLU A 99 0.92 0.61 6.84
N TYR A 100 -0.26 0.45 6.23
CA TYR A 100 -1.47 1.16 6.63
C TYR A 100 -1.80 0.95 8.12
N GLU A 101 -1.79 -0.30 8.60
CA GLU A 101 -2.07 -0.61 10.01
C GLU A 101 -1.00 -0.07 10.98
N VAL A 102 0.28 -0.05 10.57
CA VAL A 102 1.35 0.57 11.36
C VAL A 102 1.11 2.08 11.49
N LEU A 103 0.81 2.77 10.38
CA LEU A 103 0.49 4.21 10.40
C LEU A 103 -0.71 4.50 11.31
N ARG A 104 -1.77 3.66 11.25
CA ARG A 104 -2.94 3.81 12.13
C ARG A 104 -2.59 3.69 13.60
N ARG A 105 -1.74 2.72 13.95
CA ARG A 105 -1.29 2.52 15.33
C ARG A 105 -0.45 3.70 15.82
N LEU A 106 0.49 4.17 14.99
CA LEU A 106 1.31 5.33 15.30
C LEU A 106 0.45 6.59 15.49
N ARG A 107 -0.53 6.81 14.60
CA ARG A 107 -1.45 7.95 14.71
C ARG A 107 -2.30 7.89 15.98
N ARG A 108 -2.80 6.71 16.35
CA ARG A 108 -3.52 6.50 17.63
C ARG A 108 -2.66 6.71 18.87
N ALA A 109 -1.35 6.53 18.74
CA ALA A 109 -0.37 6.85 19.76
C ALA A 109 0.09 8.31 19.71
N ASP A 110 -0.64 9.18 18.99
CA ASP A 110 -0.35 10.60 18.81
C ASP A 110 1.04 10.90 18.18
N ALA A 111 1.62 9.92 17.48
CA ALA A 111 2.85 10.15 16.75
C ALA A 111 2.61 11.11 15.58
N ARG A 112 3.62 11.94 15.27
CA ARG A 112 3.61 12.87 14.14
C ARG A 112 3.84 12.13 12.81
N VAL A 113 2.82 11.41 12.35
CA VAL A 113 2.78 10.70 11.07
C VAL A 113 1.56 11.14 10.25
N PRO A 114 1.58 10.96 8.92
CA PRO A 114 0.38 11.10 8.09
C PRO A 114 -0.78 10.26 8.62
N ASP A 115 -2.00 10.80 8.61
CA ASP A 115 -3.20 10.06 8.99
C ASP A 115 -3.64 9.16 7.82
N PRO A 116 -3.57 7.83 7.96
CA PRO A 116 -3.95 6.93 6.88
C PRO A 116 -5.48 6.77 6.79
N ILE A 117 -6.05 7.23 5.69
CA ILE A 117 -7.50 7.26 5.46
C ILE A 117 -7.98 5.93 4.85
N ALA A 118 -7.32 5.47 3.80
CA ALA A 118 -7.71 4.26 3.08
C ALA A 118 -6.52 3.52 2.47
N VAL A 119 -6.73 2.25 2.17
CA VAL A 119 -5.74 1.39 1.53
C VAL A 119 -6.41 0.57 0.42
N SER A 120 -5.69 0.39 -0.69
CA SER A 120 -5.99 -0.53 -1.78
C SER A 120 -4.84 -1.55 -1.92
N ASP A 121 -4.97 -2.48 -2.86
CA ASP A 121 -3.90 -3.45 -3.13
C ASP A 121 -2.61 -2.82 -3.68
N HIS A 122 -2.63 -1.54 -4.10
CA HIS A 122 -1.48 -0.86 -4.71
C HIS A 122 -1.19 0.52 -4.13
N ALA A 123 -2.01 1.05 -3.23
CA ALA A 123 -1.83 2.41 -2.72
C ALA A 123 -2.36 2.61 -1.30
N VAL A 124 -1.84 3.64 -0.63
CA VAL A 124 -2.39 4.19 0.61
C VAL A 124 -2.74 5.65 0.39
N LEU A 125 -3.93 6.04 0.83
CA LEU A 125 -4.42 7.42 0.84
C LEU A 125 -4.26 7.97 2.26
N MET A 126 -3.65 9.15 2.40
CA MET A 126 -3.33 9.75 3.70
C MET A 126 -3.32 11.28 3.64
N THR A 127 -3.29 11.94 4.80
CA THR A 127 -3.11 13.40 4.93
C THR A 127 -1.66 13.83 4.85
#